data_AF-A0A2I0FI12-F1
#
_entry.id   AF-A0A2I0FI12-F1
#
_cell.length_a   1.000
_cell.length_b   1.000
_cell.length_c   1.000
_cell.angle_alpha   90.00
_cell.angle_beta   90.00
_cell.angle_gamma   90.00
#
_symmetry.space_group_name_H-M   'P 1'
#
loop_
_entity.id
_entity.type
_entity.pdbx_description
1 polymer ?
#
loop_
_entity_poly.entity_id
_entity_poly.type
_entity_poly.pdbx_seq_one_letter_code
_entity_poly.pdbx_strand_id
1 'polypeptide(L)'
;MPTVETVNVWIALNILDSQAWDEAIKKDLAVVQASRNLVRWYPEEPLTDETVAYQSIWELQGLDPALKYQKQGVKAVTDSGERIDYSKRDKVSPDVRDLLGVPIFELAASEEDEVLPPQFGGSLL
;
A
#
# COMPACT_ATOMS: atom_id res chain seq x y z
N MET A 1 15.54 -12.45 -6.58
CA MET A 1 14.22 -12.22 -5.96
C MET A 1 14.45 -12.18 -4.46
N PRO A 2 13.98 -11.14 -3.76
CA PRO A 2 14.12 -11.01 -2.31
C PRO A 2 13.62 -12.25 -1.58
N THR A 3 14.36 -12.69 -0.56
CA THR A 3 13.95 -13.80 0.33
C THR A 3 13.57 -13.24 1.69
N VAL A 4 12.89 -14.05 2.51
CA VAL A 4 12.51 -13.61 3.86
C VAL A 4 13.75 -13.29 4.71
N GLU A 5 14.83 -14.05 4.53
CA GLU A 5 16.10 -13.83 5.23
C GLU A 5 16.74 -12.50 4.83
N THR A 6 16.83 -12.19 3.54
CA THR A 6 17.43 -10.93 3.07
C THR A 6 16.58 -9.73 3.48
N VAL A 7 15.26 -9.85 3.37
CA VAL A 7 14.30 -8.83 3.83
C VAL A 7 14.40 -8.62 5.34
N ASN A 8 14.49 -9.68 6.14
CA ASN A 8 14.65 -9.56 7.59
C ASN A 8 15.96 -8.84 7.97
N VAL A 9 17.06 -9.18 7.32
CA VAL A 9 18.35 -8.49 7.53
C VAL A 9 18.25 -7.02 7.15
N TRP A 10 17.61 -6.72 6.02
CA TRP A 10 17.43 -5.34 5.57
C TRP A 10 16.59 -4.54 6.56
N ILE A 11 15.46 -5.08 7.03
CA ILE A 11 14.59 -4.44 8.03
C ILE A 11 15.36 -4.16 9.31
N ALA A 12 16.09 -5.14 9.84
CA ALA A 12 16.85 -5.00 11.09
C ALA A 12 17.95 -3.92 11.02
N LEU A 13 18.47 -3.63 9.82
CA LEU A 13 19.53 -2.64 9.62
C LEU A 13 19.01 -1.24 9.30
N ASN A 14 17.85 -1.12 8.66
CA ASN A 14 17.39 0.13 8.05
C ASN A 14 16.09 0.68 8.65
N ILE A 15 15.31 -0.15 9.37
CA ILE A 15 14.02 0.27 9.91
C ILE A 15 14.11 0.42 11.43
N LEU A 16 13.80 1.63 11.91
CA LEU A 16 13.76 1.95 13.34
C LEU A 16 12.52 1.42 14.06
N ASP A 17 11.36 1.44 13.41
CA ASP A 17 10.10 0.92 13.95
C ASP A 17 9.67 -0.35 13.19
N SER A 18 10.24 -1.48 13.61
CA SER A 18 9.96 -2.81 13.06
C SER A 18 8.91 -3.58 13.88
N GLN A 19 8.14 -2.95 14.77
CA GLN A 19 7.26 -3.66 15.70
C GLN A 19 6.27 -4.60 14.99
N ALA A 20 5.65 -4.13 13.91
CA ALA A 20 4.73 -4.95 13.11
C ALA A 20 5.42 -6.15 12.44
N TRP A 21 6.71 -6.02 12.13
CA TRP A 21 7.53 -7.12 11.63
C TRP A 21 7.91 -8.09 12.75
N ASP A 22 8.32 -7.59 13.91
CA ASP A 22 8.81 -8.40 15.02
C ASP A 22 7.72 -9.25 15.66
N GLU A 23 6.50 -8.71 15.80
CA GLU A 23 5.34 -9.40 16.36
C GLU A 23 4.66 -10.35 15.36
N ALA A 24 5.00 -10.27 14.07
CA ALA A 24 4.33 -11.05 13.04
C ALA A 24 4.69 -12.54 13.08
N ILE A 25 3.67 -13.38 13.15
CA ILE A 25 3.79 -14.85 13.06
C ILE A 25 3.96 -15.31 11.61
N LYS A 26 3.41 -14.56 10.64
CA LYS A 26 3.33 -14.96 9.22
C LYS A 26 4.21 -14.09 8.30
N LYS A 27 5.47 -13.87 8.69
CA LYS A 27 6.44 -13.06 7.91
C LYS A 27 6.64 -13.60 6.50
N ASP A 28 6.77 -14.92 6.36
CA ASP A 28 6.95 -15.59 5.06
C ASP A 28 5.79 -15.30 4.11
N LEU A 29 4.56 -15.37 4.62
CA LEU A 29 3.36 -15.11 3.83
C LEU A 29 3.31 -13.65 3.37
N ALA A 30 3.64 -12.71 4.27
CA ALA A 30 3.67 -11.29 3.95
C ALA A 30 4.71 -10.98 2.85
N VAL A 31 5.91 -11.56 2.93
CA VAL A 31 6.95 -11.37 1.90
C VAL A 31 6.52 -11.94 0.55
N VAL A 32 5.91 -13.14 0.54
CA VAL A 32 5.41 -13.76 -0.69
C VAL A 32 4.28 -12.93 -1.31
N GLN A 33 3.35 -12.45 -0.48
CA GLN A 33 2.22 -11.67 -0.93
C GLN A 33 2.66 -10.28 -1.44
N ALA A 34 3.52 -9.58 -0.69
CA ALA A 34 4.15 -8.33 -1.10
C ALA A 34 4.88 -8.49 -2.43
N SER A 35 5.72 -9.52 -2.58
CA SER A 35 6.47 -9.76 -3.82
C SER A 35 5.55 -9.99 -5.02
N ARG A 36 4.50 -10.81 -4.86
CA ARG A 36 3.52 -11.07 -5.94
C ARG A 36 2.75 -9.82 -6.33
N ASN A 37 2.36 -9.02 -5.34
CA ASN A 37 1.62 -7.79 -5.54
C ASN A 37 2.48 -6.75 -6.25
N LEU A 38 3.72 -6.55 -5.81
CA LEU A 38 4.66 -5.62 -6.43
C LEU A 38 4.96 -6.00 -7.88
N VAL A 39 5.18 -7.28 -8.20
CA VAL A 39 5.35 -7.73 -9.60
C VAL A 39 4.14 -7.41 -10.45
N ARG A 40 2.94 -7.49 -9.87
CA ARG A 40 1.70 -7.18 -10.57
C ARG A 40 1.50 -5.68 -10.78
N TRP A 41 1.91 -4.85 -9.82
CA TRP A 41 1.68 -3.41 -9.84
C TRP A 41 2.81 -2.63 -10.53
N TYR A 42 4.03 -3.17 -10.49
CA TYR A 42 5.26 -2.63 -11.06
C TYR A 42 6.04 -3.74 -11.81
N PRO A 43 5.49 -4.27 -12.92
CA PRO A 43 6.09 -5.36 -13.68
C PRO A 43 7.43 -5.00 -14.35
N GLU A 44 7.67 -3.71 -14.60
CA GLU A 44 8.90 -3.22 -15.25
C GLU A 44 10.03 -2.94 -14.24
N GLU A 45 9.69 -2.84 -12.96
CA GLU A 45 10.64 -2.50 -11.90
C GLU A 45 11.22 -3.75 -11.23
N PRO A 46 12.54 -3.81 -11.00
CA PRO A 46 13.14 -4.92 -10.28
C PRO A 46 12.76 -4.89 -8.80
N LEU A 47 12.31 -6.04 -8.28
CA LEU A 47 12.09 -6.22 -6.85
C LEU A 47 13.41 -6.15 -6.07
N THR A 48 13.50 -5.21 -5.13
CA THR A 48 14.62 -5.06 -4.20
C THR A 48 14.21 -5.50 -2.79
N ASP A 49 15.18 -5.82 -1.94
CA ASP A 49 14.89 -6.16 -0.53
C ASP A 49 14.19 -5.00 0.19
N GLU A 50 14.51 -3.76 -0.18
CA GLU A 50 13.90 -2.53 0.33
C GLU A 50 12.41 -2.41 -0.01
N THR A 51 12.04 -2.51 -1.29
CA THR A 51 10.63 -2.36 -1.70
C THR A 51 9.76 -3.49 -1.16
N VAL A 52 10.32 -4.71 -1.11
CA VAL A 52 9.64 -5.84 -0.49
C VAL A 52 9.54 -5.68 1.02
N ALA A 53 10.56 -5.14 1.71
CA ALA A 53 10.50 -4.88 3.14
C ALA A 53 9.38 -3.88 3.50
N TYR A 54 9.35 -2.72 2.84
CA TYR A 54 8.33 -1.71 3.07
C TYR A 54 6.92 -2.25 2.79
N GLN A 55 6.73 -2.94 1.66
CA GLN A 55 5.44 -3.52 1.33
C GLN A 55 5.05 -4.65 2.30
N SER A 56 5.99 -5.48 2.76
CA SER A 56 5.70 -6.57 3.69
C SER A 56 5.26 -6.04 5.06
N ILE A 57 5.94 -5.01 5.56
CA ILE A 57 5.53 -4.32 6.80
C ILE A 57 4.17 -3.68 6.63
N TRP A 58 3.93 -3.02 5.50
CA TRP A 58 2.62 -2.48 5.17
C TRP A 58 1.56 -3.59 5.22
N GLU A 59 1.76 -4.72 4.55
CA GLU A 59 0.79 -5.83 4.57
C GLU A 59 0.55 -6.40 5.97
N LEU A 60 1.60 -6.52 6.79
CA LEU A 60 1.50 -6.97 8.17
C LEU A 60 0.73 -5.98 9.06
N GLN A 61 0.94 -4.68 8.89
CA GLN A 61 0.14 -3.64 9.55
C GLN A 61 -1.33 -3.68 9.11
N GLY A 62 -1.61 -4.12 7.87
CA GLY A 62 -2.96 -4.26 7.34
C GLY A 62 -3.67 -5.55 7.75
N LEU A 63 -2.93 -6.59 8.12
CA LEU A 63 -3.45 -7.86 8.66
C LEU A 63 -4.04 -7.72 10.07
N ASP A 64 -3.84 -6.58 10.72
CA ASP A 64 -4.52 -6.20 11.95
C ASP A 64 -5.40 -4.95 11.79
N PRO A 65 -6.65 -5.12 11.31
CA PRO A 65 -7.57 -4.00 11.05
C PRO A 65 -8.10 -3.32 12.33
N ALA A 66 -7.82 -3.88 13.52
CA ALA A 66 -8.41 -3.43 14.79
C ALA A 66 -7.46 -2.57 15.65
N LEU A 67 -6.14 -2.71 15.50
CA LEU A 67 -5.21 -2.31 16.56
C LEU A 67 -4.69 -0.87 16.52
N LYS A 68 -4.73 -0.15 15.37
CA LYS A 68 -4.30 1.26 15.35
C LYS A 68 -5.45 2.28 15.42
N TYR A 69 -6.66 1.97 14.92
CA TYR A 69 -7.76 2.96 14.83
C TYR A 69 -9.15 2.49 15.32
N GLN A 70 -9.38 1.19 15.53
CA GLN A 70 -10.68 0.70 16.00
C GLN A 70 -10.85 0.86 17.53
N LYS A 71 -9.76 0.82 18.31
CA LYS A 71 -9.80 1.05 19.78
C LYS A 71 -10.22 2.46 20.21
N GLN A 72 -10.26 3.44 19.31
CA GLN A 72 -10.71 4.81 19.63
C GLN A 72 -11.95 5.29 18.87
N GLY A 73 -12.51 4.48 17.96
CA GLY A 73 -13.76 4.83 17.26
C GLY A 73 -13.70 6.07 16.36
N VAL A 74 -12.50 6.55 16.02
CA VAL A 74 -12.31 7.79 15.27
C VAL A 74 -12.40 7.50 13.76
N LYS A 75 -13.45 8.00 13.12
CA LYS A 75 -13.71 7.80 11.67
C LYS A 75 -12.98 8.81 10.78
N ALA A 76 -12.52 9.93 11.33
CA ALA A 76 -11.74 10.97 10.67
C ALA A 76 -11.01 11.79 11.74
N VAL A 77 -9.75 12.14 11.49
CA VAL A 77 -9.03 13.16 12.27
C VAL A 77 -8.92 14.40 11.39
N THR A 78 -9.26 15.55 11.96
CA THR A 78 -9.01 16.85 11.34
C THR A 78 -7.77 17.40 12.02
N ASP A 79 -6.64 17.40 11.31
CA ASP A 79 -5.46 18.14 11.73
C ASP A 79 -5.29 19.31 10.77
N SER A 80 -5.19 20.52 11.32
CA SER A 80 -4.82 21.73 10.58
C SER A 80 -5.65 22.04 9.31
N GLY A 81 -6.92 21.64 9.28
CA GLY A 81 -7.86 21.95 8.19
C GLY A 81 -7.98 20.88 7.11
N GLU A 82 -7.18 19.82 7.17
CA GLU A 82 -7.23 18.71 6.21
C GLU A 82 -7.94 17.50 6.84
N ARG A 83 -8.98 17.01 6.17
CA ARG A 83 -9.79 15.88 6.64
C ARG A 83 -9.21 14.59 6.05
N ILE A 84 -8.58 13.78 6.90
CA ILE A 84 -8.07 12.47 6.50
C ILE A 84 -9.18 11.42 6.75
N ASP A 85 -9.86 11.00 5.68
CA ASP A 85 -10.88 9.94 5.75
C ASP A 85 -10.21 8.55 5.63
N TYR A 86 -10.24 7.76 6.70
CA TYR A 86 -9.64 6.41 6.76
C TYR A 86 -10.43 5.31 6.03
N SER A 87 -11.34 5.69 5.12
CA SER A 87 -12.29 4.76 4.49
C SER A 87 -11.68 3.89 3.38
N LYS A 88 -10.53 4.30 2.82
CA LYS A 88 -9.82 3.57 1.76
C LYS A 88 -8.34 3.53 2.11
N ARG A 89 -7.85 2.34 2.43
CA ARG A 89 -6.42 2.10 2.62
C ARG A 89 -5.78 1.87 1.25
N ASP A 90 -4.65 2.50 1.01
CA ASP A 90 -3.86 2.27 -0.19
C ASP A 90 -3.30 0.84 -0.25
N LYS A 91 -3.33 0.27 -1.46
CA LYS A 91 -2.84 -1.10 -1.71
C LYS A 91 -1.32 -1.18 -1.63
N VAL A 92 -0.65 -0.12 -2.04
CA VAL A 92 0.81 0.03 -2.04
C VAL A 92 1.22 0.83 -0.81
N SER A 93 2.37 0.51 -0.21
CA SER A 93 2.92 1.32 0.86
C SER A 93 3.32 2.72 0.34
N PRO A 94 3.20 3.78 1.15
CA PRO A 94 3.65 5.12 0.79
C PRO A 94 5.13 5.15 0.38
N ASP A 95 5.99 4.48 1.14
CA ASP A 95 7.44 4.44 0.84
C ASP A 95 7.74 3.77 -0.51
N VAL A 96 6.99 2.73 -0.87
CA VAL A 96 7.13 2.09 -2.19
C VAL A 96 6.61 3.00 -3.29
N ARG A 97 5.55 3.76 -3.04
CA ARG A 97 5.03 4.75 -4.00
C ARG A 97 6.02 5.90 -4.19
N ASP A 98 6.72 6.32 -3.13
CA ASP A 98 7.77 7.34 -3.23
C ASP A 98 8.99 6.84 -4.01
N LEU A 99 9.31 5.55 -3.93
CA LEU A 99 10.43 4.94 -4.64
C LEU A 99 10.12 4.59 -6.11
N LEU A 100 8.97 3.98 -6.38
CA LEU A 100 8.61 3.42 -7.68
C LEU A 100 7.58 4.27 -8.46
N GLY A 101 6.99 5.27 -7.82
CA GLY A 101 5.97 6.12 -8.42
C GLY A 101 4.58 5.49 -8.42
N VAL A 102 3.78 5.85 -9.43
CA VAL A 102 2.36 5.48 -9.51
C VAL A 102 2.23 4.03 -10.02
N PRO A 103 1.44 3.16 -9.35
CA PRO A 103 1.25 1.79 -9.79
C PRO A 103 0.40 1.70 -11.05
N ILE A 104 0.60 0.65 -11.85
CA ILE A 104 -0.08 0.46 -13.13
C ILE A 104 -1.61 0.43 -13.02
N PHE A 105 -2.17 -0.09 -11.91
CA PHE A 105 -3.63 -0.16 -11.76
C PHE A 105 -4.28 1.21 -11.56
N GLU A 106 -3.54 2.22 -11.11
CA GLU A 106 -4.02 3.61 -11.01
C GLU A 106 -3.91 4.32 -12.36
N LEU A 107 -2.87 4.02 -13.14
CA LEU A 107 -2.76 4.49 -14.52
C LEU A 107 -3.91 3.97 -15.39
N ALA A 108 -4.18 2.66 -15.31
CA ALA A 108 -5.29 2.05 -16.05
C ALA A 108 -6.67 2.58 -15.62
N ALA A 109 -6.87 2.84 -14.32
CA ALA A 109 -8.12 3.43 -13.84
C ALA A 109 -8.30 4.89 -14.31
N SER A 110 -7.21 5.65 -14.38
CA SER A 110 -7.25 7.03 -14.87
C SER A 110 -7.58 7.09 -16.37
N GLU A 111 -7.08 6.14 -17.16
CA GLU A 111 -7.44 6.01 -18.58
C GLU A 111 -8.92 5.63 -18.77
N GLU A 112 -9.48 4.76 -17.93
CA GLU A 112 -10.90 4.40 -17.99
C GLU A 112 -11.83 5.58 -17.65
N ASP A 113 -11.45 6.44 -16.70
CA ASP A 113 -12.22 7.63 -16.32
C ASP A 113 -12.20 8.73 -17.41
N GLU A 114 -11.13 8.84 -18.21
CA GLU A 114 -11.06 9.78 -19.35
C GLU A 114 -11.94 9.37 -20.55
N VAL A 115 -12.34 8.09 -20.62
CA VAL A 115 -13.12 7.56 -21.76
C VAL A 115 -14.64 7.72 -21.56
N LEU A 116 -15.11 8.23 -20.42
CA LEU A 116 -16.54 8.53 -20.24
C LEU A 116 -16.93 9.74 -21.11
N PRO A 117 -17.68 9.55 -22.21
CA PRO A 117 -18.13 10.68 -23.02
C PRO A 117 -19.06 11.54 -22.16
N PRO A 118 -19.03 12.88 -22.32
CA PRO A 118 -19.98 13.75 -21.65
C PRO A 118 -21.40 13.28 -21.97
N GLN A 119 -22.14 12.87 -20.93
CA GLN A 119 -23.56 12.59 -21.07
C GLN A 119 -24.26 13.92 -21.37
N PHE A 120 -24.47 14.21 -22.65
CA PHE A 120 -25.35 15.29 -23.06
C PHE A 120 -26.77 14.89 -22.67
N GLY A 121 -27.20 15.35 -21.49
CA GLY A 121 -28.59 15.33 -21.09
C GLY A 121 -29.42 16.13 -22.10
N GLY A 122 -30.11 15.43 -22.99
CA GLY A 122 -31.01 16.03 -23.96
C GLY A 122 -32.08 16.85 -23.24
N SER A 123 -32.14 18.16 -23.53
CA SER A 123 -33.22 19.01 -23.03
C SER A 123 -34.55 18.61 -23.69
N LEU A 124 -35.58 18.60 -22.87
CA LEU A 124 -36.99 18.43 -23.22
C LEU A 124 -37.41 19.32 -24.39
N LEU A 125 -38.11 18.73 -25.38
CA LEU A 125 -39.08 19.40 -26.25
C LEU A 125 -40.44 18.76 -26.04
#